data_AF-A0A8J8PFG0-F1
#
_entry.id   AF-A0A8J8PFG0-F1
#
_cell.length_a   1.000
_cell.length_b   1.000
_cell.length_c   1.000
_cell.angle_alpha   90.00
_cell.angle_beta   90.00
_cell.angle_gamma   90.00
#
_symmetry.space_group_name_H-M   'P 1'
#
loop_
_entity.id
_entity.type
_entity.pdbx_description
1 polymer ?
#
loop_
_entity_poly.entity_id
_entity_poly.type
_entity_poly.pdbx_seq_one_letter_code
_entity_poly.pdbx_strand_id
1 'polypeptide(L)'
;MTMGFIEKGVQEPAKLTVQTEDSAYLLLAAGDYLGAWLLLRNADSKDSAAALYNKALCQLRMGRDEEAYLTLQQAKQAAPAATPGQKNAFLEAAREVLKAQDQPQTVWIPLSWQLTAENPPYAELKITWLLLYCCRRCGRRQEALDLKAKLEQYGIQSINELLEL
;
A
#
# COMPACT_ATOMS: atom_id res chain seq x y z
N MET A 1 -23.84 50.02 -2.92
CA MET A 1 -22.80 49.32 -3.69
C MET A 1 -21.99 48.50 -2.71
N THR A 2 -22.36 47.23 -2.52
CA THR A 2 -21.65 46.28 -1.65
C THR A 2 -20.91 45.33 -2.57
N MET A 3 -19.58 45.40 -2.56
CA MET A 3 -18.69 44.52 -3.31
C MET A 3 -18.76 43.11 -2.72
N GLY A 4 -19.24 42.15 -3.51
CA GLY A 4 -19.18 40.74 -3.17
C GLY A 4 -17.74 40.23 -3.31
N PHE A 5 -17.14 39.85 -2.19
CA PHE A 5 -15.90 39.07 -2.19
C PHE A 5 -16.23 37.65 -2.69
N ILE A 6 -15.64 37.24 -3.81
CA ILE A 6 -15.70 35.85 -4.27
C ILE A 6 -14.68 35.08 -3.42
N GLU A 7 -15.17 34.36 -2.42
CA GLU A 7 -14.40 33.29 -1.79
C GLU A 7 -14.09 32.24 -2.88
N LYS A 8 -12.83 32.16 -3.31
CA LYS A 8 -12.35 31.01 -4.08
C LYS A 8 -12.41 29.81 -3.15
N GLY A 9 -13.52 29.09 -3.17
CA GLY A 9 -13.64 27.78 -2.53
C GLY A 9 -12.49 26.92 -3.01
N VAL A 10 -11.69 26.41 -2.07
CA VAL A 10 -10.70 25.37 -2.35
C VAL A 10 -11.50 24.18 -2.85
N GLN A 11 -11.50 23.94 -4.16
CA GLN A 11 -12.12 22.74 -4.72
C GLN A 11 -11.40 21.54 -4.10
N GLU A 12 -12.16 20.71 -3.38
CA GLU A 12 -11.65 19.45 -2.89
C GLU A 12 -11.10 18.64 -4.09
N PRO A 13 -9.94 17.99 -3.95
CA PRO A 13 -9.42 17.16 -5.02
C PRO A 13 -10.45 16.07 -5.35
N ALA A 14 -10.80 15.96 -6.63
CA ALA A 14 -11.66 14.89 -7.10
C ALA A 14 -10.97 13.54 -6.90
N LYS A 15 -11.75 12.51 -6.55
CA LYS A 15 -11.29 11.13 -6.48
C LYS A 15 -10.55 10.75 -7.76
N LEU A 16 -9.45 10.03 -7.62
CA LEU A 16 -8.69 9.53 -8.76
C LEU A 16 -9.58 8.66 -9.66
N THR A 17 -9.33 8.77 -10.96
CA THR A 17 -10.00 7.92 -11.95
C THR A 17 -9.29 6.57 -12.04
N VAL A 18 -10.03 5.54 -12.45
CA VAL A 18 -9.47 4.20 -12.76
C VAL A 18 -8.28 4.30 -13.73
N GLN A 19 -8.38 5.14 -14.76
CA GLN A 19 -7.30 5.34 -15.73
C GLN A 19 -6.04 5.94 -15.08
N THR A 20 -6.20 6.84 -14.10
CA THR A 20 -5.09 7.41 -13.35
C THR A 20 -4.40 6.35 -12.50
N GLU A 21 -5.17 5.48 -11.84
CA GLU A 21 -4.63 4.39 -11.03
C GLU A 21 -3.90 3.34 -11.88
N ASP A 22 -4.45 2.95 -13.02
CA ASP A 22 -3.81 2.03 -13.97
C ASP A 22 -2.48 2.60 -14.49
N SER A 23 -2.48 3.88 -14.87
CA SER A 23 -1.27 4.57 -15.34
C SER A 23 -0.20 4.63 -14.25
N ALA A 24 -0.59 4.93 -13.01
CA ALA A 24 0.34 4.98 -11.89
C ALA A 24 0.94 3.60 -11.56
N TYR A 25 0.12 2.53 -11.62
CA TYR A 25 0.59 1.16 -11.47
C TYR A 25 1.66 0.81 -12.52
N LEU A 26 1.39 1.11 -13.79
CA LEU A 26 2.32 0.81 -14.89
C LEU A 26 3.64 1.57 -14.76
N LEU A 27 3.59 2.85 -14.39
CA LEU A 27 4.79 3.68 -14.15
C LEU A 27 5.63 3.10 -13.01
N LEU A 28 5.00 2.73 -11.88
CA LEU A 28 5.71 2.07 -10.78
C LEU A 28 6.30 0.72 -11.18
N ALA A 29 5.58 -0.08 -11.97
CA ALA A 29 6.06 -1.37 -12.45
C ALA A 29 7.29 -1.22 -13.38
N ALA A 30 7.37 -0.11 -14.11
CA ALA A 30 8.53 0.27 -14.92
C ALA A 30 9.66 0.95 -14.12
N GLY A 31 9.47 1.20 -12.82
CA GLY A 31 10.43 1.90 -11.97
C GLY A 31 10.42 3.44 -12.10
N ASP A 32 9.43 4.02 -12.79
CA ASP A 32 9.23 5.47 -12.89
C ASP A 32 8.43 6.00 -11.69
N TYR A 33 9.12 6.15 -10.56
CA TYR A 33 8.53 6.69 -9.33
C TYR A 33 8.16 8.16 -9.42
N LEU A 34 8.84 8.95 -10.27
CA LEU A 34 8.55 10.37 -10.43
C LEU A 34 7.24 10.58 -11.18
N GLY A 35 7.06 9.88 -12.30
CA GLY A 35 5.81 9.90 -13.06
C GLY A 35 4.62 9.45 -12.20
N ALA A 36 4.78 8.33 -11.48
CA ALA A 36 3.75 7.84 -10.58
C ALA A 36 3.41 8.84 -9.45
N TRP A 37 4.41 9.48 -8.86
CA TRP A 37 4.21 10.50 -7.82
C TRP A 37 3.38 11.68 -8.32
N LEU A 38 3.61 12.16 -9.55
CA LEU A 38 2.83 13.27 -10.11
C LEU A 38 1.34 12.96 -10.21
N LEU A 39 1.00 11.70 -10.46
CA LEU A 39 -0.39 11.22 -10.49
C LEU A 39 -0.98 11.00 -9.09
N LEU A 40 -0.18 10.50 -8.16
CA LEU A 40 -0.65 10.01 -6.86
C LEU A 40 -0.50 11.00 -5.70
N ARG A 41 0.28 12.07 -5.82
CA ARG A 41 0.63 12.97 -4.70
C ARG A 41 -0.58 13.53 -3.94
N ASN A 42 -1.69 13.75 -4.65
CA ASN A 42 -2.92 14.29 -4.10
C ASN A 42 -3.91 13.21 -3.62
N ALA A 43 -3.58 11.92 -3.75
CA ALA A 43 -4.46 10.85 -3.30
C ALA A 43 -4.71 10.94 -1.79
N ASP A 44 -5.95 10.73 -1.38
CA ASP A 44 -6.40 10.84 0.01
C ASP A 44 -7.29 9.64 0.43
N SER A 45 -7.87 9.71 1.63
CA SER A 45 -8.66 8.61 2.20
C SER A 45 -9.94 8.26 1.43
N LYS A 46 -10.35 9.06 0.44
CA LYS A 46 -11.49 8.77 -0.46
C LYS A 46 -11.07 7.91 -1.67
N ASP A 47 -9.77 7.81 -1.94
CA ASP A 47 -9.20 7.01 -3.03
C ASP A 47 -9.08 5.53 -2.66
N SER A 48 -8.74 4.71 -3.65
CA SER A 48 -8.60 3.27 -3.44
C SER A 48 -7.41 2.93 -2.53
N ALA A 49 -7.48 1.76 -1.89
CA ALA A 49 -6.35 1.23 -1.14
C ALA A 49 -5.10 1.05 -2.01
N ALA A 50 -5.27 0.75 -3.31
CA ALA A 50 -4.17 0.62 -4.26
C ALA A 50 -3.49 1.96 -4.55
N ALA A 51 -4.26 3.03 -4.77
CA ALA A 51 -3.74 4.38 -4.94
C ALA A 51 -2.93 4.84 -3.72
N LEU A 52 -3.46 4.63 -2.52
CA LEU A 52 -2.80 4.97 -1.26
C LEU A 52 -1.54 4.13 -1.04
N TYR A 53 -1.58 2.82 -1.29
CA TYR A 53 -0.42 1.94 -1.21
C TYR A 53 0.69 2.39 -2.19
N ASN A 54 0.32 2.68 -3.44
CA ASN A 54 1.25 3.12 -4.48
C ASN A 54 1.84 4.52 -4.18
N LYS A 55 1.07 5.41 -3.56
CA LYS A 55 1.55 6.69 -3.04
C LYS A 55 2.60 6.47 -1.94
N ALA A 56 2.34 5.56 -1.01
CA ALA A 56 3.27 5.24 0.06
C ALA A 56 4.57 4.60 -0.46
N LEU A 57 4.50 3.77 -1.51
CA LEU A 57 5.69 3.29 -2.20
C LEU A 57 6.55 4.44 -2.73
N CYS A 58 5.94 5.44 -3.38
CA CYS A 58 6.66 6.63 -3.84
C CYS A 58 7.31 7.38 -2.66
N GLN A 59 6.58 7.56 -1.55
CA GLN A 59 7.08 8.24 -0.35
C GLN A 59 8.30 7.54 0.25
N LEU A 60 8.26 6.20 0.40
CA LEU A 60 9.40 5.42 0.89
C LEU A 60 10.64 5.54 0.00
N ARG A 61 10.46 5.56 -1.33
CA ARG A 61 11.57 5.74 -2.28
C ARG A 61 12.19 7.13 -2.22
N MET A 62 11.43 8.12 -1.75
CA MET A 62 11.92 9.48 -1.47
C MET A 62 12.44 9.65 -0.03
N GLY A 63 12.45 8.60 0.80
CA GLY A 63 12.88 8.65 2.20
C GLY A 63 11.88 9.33 3.16
N ARG A 64 10.62 9.46 2.76
CA ARG A 64 9.55 10.09 3.56
C ARG A 64 8.81 9.05 4.39
N ASP A 65 9.52 8.44 5.33
CA ASP A 65 9.05 7.24 6.02
C ASP A 65 7.80 7.49 6.90
N GLU A 66 7.76 8.57 7.68
CA GLU A 66 6.57 8.88 8.49
C GLU A 66 5.33 9.20 7.64
N GLU A 67 5.49 9.89 6.51
CA GLU A 67 4.37 10.17 5.60
C GLU A 67 3.85 8.88 4.94
N ALA A 68 4.77 7.97 4.58
CA ALA A 68 4.42 6.67 4.03
C ALA A 68 3.65 5.83 5.04
N TYR A 69 4.08 5.83 6.30
CA TYR A 69 3.39 5.13 7.39
C TYR A 69 1.93 5.60 7.52
N LEU A 70 1.70 6.91 7.59
CA LEU A 70 0.35 7.46 7.70
C LEU A 70 -0.51 7.12 6.49
N THR A 71 0.07 7.20 5.29
CA THR A 71 -0.62 6.86 4.02
C THR A 71 -0.97 5.37 3.97
N LEU A 72 -0.10 4.49 4.47
CA LEU A 72 -0.36 3.06 4.54
C LEU A 72 -1.44 2.68 5.55
N GLN A 73 -1.54 3.41 6.67
CA GLN A 73 -2.66 3.23 7.60
C GLN A 73 -3.99 3.60 6.93
N GLN A 74 -4.02 4.64 6.09
CA GLN A 74 -5.20 4.95 5.28
C GLN A 74 -5.48 3.84 4.25
N ALA A 75 -4.45 3.34 3.56
CA ALA A 75 -4.61 2.22 2.62
C ALA A 75 -5.21 0.99 3.30
N LYS A 76 -4.76 0.66 4.51
CA LYS A 76 -5.28 -0.44 5.32
C LYS A 76 -6.76 -0.27 5.68
N GLN A 77 -7.19 0.97 5.96
CA GLN A 77 -8.60 1.28 6.25
C GLN A 77 -9.48 1.22 5.00
N ALA A 78 -8.94 1.63 3.85
CA ALA A 78 -9.63 1.60 2.57
C ALA A 78 -9.68 0.20 1.92
N ALA A 79 -8.86 -0.74 2.40
CA ALA A 79 -8.78 -2.09 1.84
C ALA A 79 -10.08 -2.87 2.09
N PRO A 80 -10.61 -3.57 1.07
CA PRO A 80 -11.79 -4.40 1.25
C PRO A 80 -11.56 -5.49 2.30
N ALA A 81 -12.60 -5.81 3.07
CA ALA A 81 -12.53 -6.88 4.05
C ALA A 81 -12.60 -8.25 3.35
N ALA A 82 -11.63 -9.11 3.61
CA ALA A 82 -11.66 -10.49 3.14
C ALA A 82 -12.60 -11.35 4.00
N THR A 83 -13.42 -12.17 3.36
CA THR A 83 -14.17 -13.24 4.02
C THR A 83 -13.23 -14.34 4.54
N PRO A 84 -13.64 -15.14 5.54
CA PRO A 84 -12.85 -16.28 6.01
C PRO A 84 -12.48 -17.26 4.89
N GLY A 85 -13.40 -17.54 3.95
CA GLY A 85 -13.14 -18.43 2.81
C GLY A 85 -12.06 -17.90 1.87
N GLN A 86 -12.09 -16.60 1.54
CA GLN A 86 -11.04 -15.96 0.75
C GLN A 86 -9.69 -16.02 1.45
N LYS A 87 -9.65 -15.77 2.77
CA LYS A 87 -8.41 -15.85 3.55
C LYS A 87 -7.82 -17.27 3.51
N ASN A 88 -8.65 -18.30 3.70
CA ASN A 88 -8.19 -19.68 3.68
C ASN A 88 -7.65 -20.09 2.30
N ALA A 89 -8.38 -19.81 1.22
CA ALA A 89 -7.92 -20.10 -0.14
C ALA A 89 -6.61 -19.36 -0.49
N PHE A 90 -6.50 -18.09 -0.06
CA PHE A 90 -5.28 -17.31 -0.24
C PHE A 90 -4.10 -17.92 0.52
N LEU A 91 -4.30 -18.35 1.77
CA LEU A 91 -3.25 -18.98 2.58
C LEU A 91 -2.73 -20.27 1.97
N GLU A 92 -3.61 -21.10 1.41
CA GLU A 92 -3.22 -22.31 0.71
C GLU A 92 -2.33 -21.98 -0.50
N ALA A 93 -2.78 -21.06 -1.36
CA ALA A 93 -2.00 -20.63 -2.52
C ALA A 93 -0.67 -19.95 -2.14
N ALA A 94 -0.69 -19.07 -1.13
CA ALA A 94 0.49 -18.36 -0.67
C ALA A 94 1.54 -19.31 -0.09
N ARG A 95 1.13 -20.37 0.63
CA ARG A 95 2.07 -21.38 1.13
C ARG A 95 2.78 -22.12 0.01
N GLU A 96 2.09 -22.45 -1.07
CA GLU A 96 2.71 -23.11 -2.22
C GLU A 96 3.70 -22.18 -2.95
N VAL A 97 3.29 -20.93 -3.21
CA VAL A 97 4.12 -19.97 -3.96
C VAL A 97 5.28 -19.42 -3.14
N LEU A 98 5.06 -19.09 -1.87
CA LEU A 98 6.10 -18.47 -1.02
C LEU A 98 7.12 -19.49 -0.51
N LYS A 99 6.75 -20.76 -0.31
CA LYS A 99 7.76 -21.82 -0.05
C LYS A 99 8.70 -22.02 -1.24
N ALA A 100 8.22 -21.77 -2.45
CA ALA A 100 9.02 -21.90 -3.68
C ALA A 100 9.90 -20.67 -3.96
N GLN A 101 9.69 -19.56 -3.25
CA GLN A 101 10.42 -18.31 -3.48
C GLN A 101 11.36 -18.01 -2.31
N ASP A 102 12.64 -18.26 -2.54
CA ASP A 102 13.75 -17.97 -1.61
C ASP A 102 14.12 -16.47 -1.60
N GLN A 103 13.20 -15.56 -1.98
CA GLN A 103 13.54 -14.14 -2.16
C GLN A 103 12.52 -13.13 -1.60
N PRO A 104 13.04 -12.13 -0.86
CA PRO A 104 12.24 -11.04 -0.28
C PRO A 104 11.82 -9.92 -1.25
N GLN A 105 12.09 -10.02 -2.55
CA GLN A 105 11.92 -8.91 -3.50
C GLN A 105 10.46 -8.48 -3.77
N THR A 106 9.48 -9.17 -3.18
CA THR A 106 8.06 -8.94 -3.46
C THR A 106 7.47 -7.69 -2.79
N VAL A 107 8.20 -7.00 -1.92
CA VAL A 107 7.69 -5.87 -1.12
C VAL A 107 7.49 -4.59 -1.93
N TRP A 108 8.27 -4.40 -3.00
CA TRP A 108 8.30 -3.17 -3.80
C TRP A 108 7.41 -3.20 -5.03
N ILE A 109 6.58 -4.23 -5.16
CA ILE A 109 5.69 -4.41 -6.32
C ILE A 109 4.46 -3.51 -6.12
N PRO A 110 4.12 -2.63 -7.07
CA PRO A 110 2.91 -1.81 -6.97
C PRO A 110 1.66 -2.68 -6.91
N LEU A 111 0.60 -2.12 -6.33
CA LEU A 111 -0.68 -2.80 -6.20
C LEU A 111 -1.62 -2.35 -7.32
N SER A 112 -2.16 -3.30 -8.07
CA SER A 112 -3.25 -3.05 -9.03
C SER A 112 -4.57 -2.90 -8.26
N TRP A 113 -5.38 -1.91 -8.64
CA TRP A 113 -6.69 -1.69 -8.01
C TRP A 113 -7.67 -2.83 -8.34
N GLN A 114 -7.62 -3.41 -9.54
CA GLN A 114 -8.45 -4.56 -9.91
C GLN A 114 -8.14 -5.75 -9.02
N LEU A 115 -6.85 -6.10 -8.88
CA LEU A 115 -6.43 -7.22 -8.04
C LEU A 115 -6.75 -6.96 -6.55
N THR A 116 -6.72 -5.69 -6.12
CA THR A 116 -7.14 -5.29 -4.76
C THR A 116 -8.62 -5.59 -4.51
N ALA A 117 -9.47 -5.30 -5.49
CA ALA A 117 -10.91 -5.53 -5.39
C ALA A 117 -11.26 -7.03 -5.49
N GLU A 118 -10.59 -7.76 -6.38
CA GLU A 118 -10.84 -9.19 -6.64
C GLU A 118 -10.21 -10.11 -5.58
N ASN A 119 -9.08 -9.70 -4.99
CA ASN A 119 -8.35 -10.47 -4.00
C ASN A 119 -8.01 -9.63 -2.75
N PRO A 120 -8.99 -9.35 -1.88
CA PRO A 120 -8.77 -8.59 -0.65
C PRO A 120 -7.66 -9.14 0.27
N PRO A 121 -7.50 -10.47 0.48
CA PRO A 121 -6.38 -11.01 1.25
C PRO A 121 -5.00 -10.63 0.69
N TYR A 122 -4.85 -10.58 -0.64
CA TYR A 122 -3.59 -10.20 -1.28
C TYR A 122 -3.24 -8.74 -1.00
N ALA A 123 -4.22 -7.83 -1.09
CA ALA A 123 -4.02 -6.42 -0.74
C ALA A 123 -3.69 -6.26 0.75
N GLU A 124 -4.42 -6.94 1.64
CA GLU A 124 -4.13 -6.96 3.09
C GLU A 124 -2.70 -7.42 3.36
N LEU A 125 -2.23 -8.46 2.68
CA LEU A 125 -0.87 -8.95 2.79
C LEU A 125 0.15 -7.88 2.38
N LYS A 126 0.02 -7.31 1.18
CA LYS A 126 0.95 -6.31 0.64
C LYS A 126 1.04 -5.06 1.52
N ILE A 127 -0.10 -4.55 1.96
CA ILE A 127 -0.17 -3.39 2.85
C ILE A 127 0.50 -3.70 4.20
N THR A 128 0.20 -4.87 4.79
CA THR A 128 0.79 -5.29 6.07
C THR A 128 2.31 -5.43 5.95
N TRP A 129 2.80 -5.97 4.84
CA TRP A 129 4.23 -6.11 4.59
C TRP A 129 4.93 -4.75 4.49
N LEU A 130 4.39 -3.83 3.70
CA LEU A 130 5.00 -2.51 3.54
C LEU A 130 4.89 -1.66 4.82
N LEU A 131 3.80 -1.81 5.58
CA LEU A 131 3.67 -1.23 6.91
C LEU A 131 4.75 -1.73 7.86
N LEU A 132 5.04 -3.04 7.88
CA LEU A 132 6.10 -3.59 8.72
C LEU A 132 7.45 -2.96 8.39
N TYR A 133 7.79 -2.87 7.09
CA TYR A 133 9.01 -2.21 6.63
C TYR A 133 9.06 -0.75 7.10
N CYS A 134 7.95 -0.02 6.94
CA CYS A 134 7.84 1.37 7.34
C CYS A 134 7.98 1.56 8.86
N CYS A 135 7.28 0.75 9.67
CA CYS A 135 7.35 0.80 11.13
C CYS A 135 8.78 0.62 11.63
N ARG A 136 9.57 -0.24 10.99
CA ARG A 136 10.97 -0.45 11.36
C ARG A 136 11.84 0.78 11.09
N ARG A 137 11.70 1.40 9.92
CA ARG A 137 12.41 2.64 9.56
C ARG A 137 12.02 3.81 10.46
N CYS A 138 10.76 3.87 10.87
CA CYS A 138 10.23 4.84 11.84
C CYS A 138 10.58 4.50 13.31
N GLY A 139 11.24 3.38 13.60
CA GLY A 139 11.55 2.97 14.99
C GLY A 139 10.34 2.48 15.81
N ARG A 140 9.18 2.22 15.18
CA ARG A 140 7.94 1.74 15.80
C ARG A 140 8.02 0.23 16.09
N ARG A 141 8.83 -0.13 17.09
CA ARG A 141 9.20 -1.54 17.39
C ARG A 141 8.02 -2.43 17.74
N GLN A 142 7.11 -1.98 18.62
CA GLN A 142 5.99 -2.81 19.07
C GLN A 142 5.04 -3.11 17.91
N GLU A 143 4.66 -2.08 17.15
CA GLU A 143 3.78 -2.26 16.00
C GLU A 143 4.42 -3.14 14.92
N ALA A 144 5.74 -3.02 14.71
CA ALA A 144 6.47 -3.93 13.83
C ALA A 144 6.40 -5.39 14.32
N LEU A 145 6.50 -5.65 15.63
CA LEU A 145 6.36 -7.01 16.18
C LEU A 145 4.95 -7.56 15.95
N ASP A 146 3.92 -6.75 16.17
CA ASP A 146 2.53 -7.16 15.99
C ASP A 146 2.22 -7.48 14.51
N LEU A 147 2.72 -6.64 13.59
CA LEU A 147 2.58 -6.87 12.15
C LEU A 147 3.38 -8.10 11.68
N LYS A 148 4.57 -8.33 12.24
CA LYS A 148 5.37 -9.52 11.97
C LYS A 148 4.62 -10.78 12.41
N ALA A 149 4.12 -10.83 13.64
CA ALA A 149 3.35 -11.96 14.15
C ALA A 149 2.10 -12.23 13.29
N LYS A 150 1.44 -11.17 12.81
CA LYS A 150 0.34 -11.29 11.86
C LYS A 150 0.78 -11.95 10.55
N LEU A 151 1.90 -11.53 9.95
CA LEU A 151 2.43 -12.12 8.71
C LEU A 151 2.88 -13.58 8.89
N GLU A 152 3.43 -13.94 10.05
CA GLU A 152 3.78 -15.31 10.39
C GLU A 152 2.55 -16.22 10.45
N GLN A 153 1.39 -15.73 10.90
CA GLN A 153 0.12 -16.45 10.81
C GLN A 153 -0.29 -16.74 9.35
N TYR A 154 0.14 -15.90 8.40
CA TYR A 154 -0.03 -16.17 6.98
C TYR A 154 0.95 -17.22 6.42
N GLY A 155 1.82 -17.79 7.27
CA GLY A 155 2.82 -18.79 6.88
C GLY A 155 4.10 -18.18 6.29
N ILE A 156 4.31 -16.88 6.47
CA ILE A 156 5.46 -16.15 5.94
C ILE A 156 6.56 -16.16 7.01
N GLN A 157 7.50 -17.09 6.89
CA GLN A 157 8.47 -17.40 7.95
C GLN A 157 9.79 -16.61 7.82
N SER A 158 10.20 -16.26 6.59
CA SER A 158 11.51 -15.62 6.31
C SER A 158 11.44 -14.09 6.23
N ILE A 159 10.73 -13.46 7.18
CA ILE A 159 10.71 -11.98 7.25
C ILE A 159 12.01 -11.45 7.87
N ASN A 160 12.80 -12.29 8.55
CA ASN A 160 14.02 -11.84 9.23
C ASN A 160 15.06 -11.26 8.27
N GLU A 161 15.22 -11.79 7.05
CA GLU A 161 16.19 -11.29 6.06
C GLU A 161 15.77 -9.95 5.43
N LEU A 162 14.48 -9.62 5.47
CA LEU A 162 13.94 -8.32 5.04
C LEU A 162 14.20 -7.18 6.01
N LEU A 163 14.64 -7.51 7.22
CA LEU A 163 14.70 -6.63 8.37
C LEU A 163 16.14 -6.31 8.79
N GLU A 164 17.15 -6.83 8.07
CA GLU A 164 18.59 -6.58 8.29
C GLU A 164 19.18 -5.47 7.38
N LEU A 165 18.34 -4.76 6.60
CA LEU A 165 18.73 -3.53 5.87
C LEU A 165 18.52 -2.27 6.70
#